data_AF-A0A4D5RPD3-F1
#
_entry.id   AF-A0A4D5RPD3-F1
#
_cell.length_a   1.000
_cell.length_b   1.000
_cell.length_c   1.000
_cell.angle_alpha   90.00
_cell.angle_beta   90.00
_cell.angle_gamma   90.00
#
_symmetry.space_group_name_H-M   'P 1'
#
loop_
_entity.id
_entity.type
_entity.pdbx_description
1 polymer ?
#
loop_
_entity_poly.entity_id
_entity_poly.type
_entity_poly.pdbx_seq_one_letter_code
_entity_poly.pdbx_strand_id
1 'polypeptide(L)'
;MSYHSAPWWRYCLLFVFACQLLLGSVLGLEFHGNYPAFAPAGNRSDDQMENATCSIRGVHLDIDHFKKKAAVDCYMYTNGLRPEFQGKVCYNVRFPKICLNCKLTPTNESQCYLPDINDETSPLFLAFRTKAIGRLWANCVRQAIACCRYMRQAPQVLTGVFCNRTWDGLACYDDTAASTNVSKVCPSLLYIYSQPHCEHYSTRWCHKNGTWYKQLNQERTFYSSCAPKPWDYVSVYHYSIGLLALSVLSLIPALVVFNWYKSLQVPRISIHKHLCFSVMMCGTFYIIDHAVFTLDDAKPTRFTKNLTNLNVWWCKLLTALNRYFMVSQYSWMLCEGCYLHRLVAQAFSQQMNLKVYYGVGWGAPVVLVIIYSVLRATKSDVRCWRNLTVYDYVFTGPILAALAVNIFFMTHVVYILVTKLRQSNVSDTANFRKVLRAVLILIPIFGCHFILTTFVSPASCSAYLSKQYAEWTIVGLQGLFVSLIFCYFNGEVQGLVRRSYVRYSNDKSLSRRHRPSVPLTTTTTTTTATTAM
;
A
#
# COMPACT_ATOMS: atom_id res chain seq x y z
N MET A 1 16.88 -29.16 43.90
CA MET A 1 17.19 -28.94 42.47
C MET A 1 16.26 -27.86 41.94
N SER A 2 16.71 -26.60 41.94
CA SER A 2 15.94 -25.46 41.46
C SER A 2 16.07 -25.33 39.95
N TYR A 3 15.01 -25.69 39.22
CA TYR A 3 14.87 -25.32 37.80
C TYR A 3 14.54 -23.83 37.73
N HIS A 4 15.53 -23.00 37.40
CA HIS A 4 15.29 -21.61 37.01
C HIS A 4 14.50 -21.60 35.70
N SER A 5 13.21 -21.27 35.79
CA SER A 5 12.37 -20.96 34.65
C SER A 5 12.90 -19.70 33.97
N ALA A 6 13.49 -19.86 32.78
CA ALA A 6 13.82 -18.73 31.94
C ALA A 6 12.52 -17.96 31.62
N PRO A 7 12.49 -16.63 31.78
CA PRO A 7 11.24 -15.88 31.64
C PRO A 7 10.79 -15.85 30.18
N TRP A 8 9.51 -16.14 29.97
CA TRP A 8 8.85 -16.31 28.67
C TRP A 8 9.07 -15.16 27.68
N TRP A 9 9.33 -13.94 28.16
CA TRP A 9 9.64 -12.77 27.32
C TRP A 9 10.93 -12.95 26.49
N ARG A 10 11.90 -13.74 26.98
CA ARG A 10 13.15 -14.01 26.24
C ARG A 10 12.90 -14.80 24.95
N TYR A 11 11.93 -15.73 24.96
CA TYR A 11 11.53 -16.49 23.77
C TYR A 11 10.70 -15.64 22.80
N CYS A 12 9.91 -14.69 23.33
CA CYS A 12 9.19 -13.70 22.53
C CYS A 12 10.18 -12.77 21.81
N LEU A 13 11.18 -12.26 22.51
CA LEU A 13 12.26 -11.46 21.92
C LEU A 13 13.10 -12.29 20.94
N LEU A 14 13.46 -13.53 21.25
CA LEU A 14 14.17 -14.42 20.33
C LEU A 14 13.36 -14.75 19.08
N PHE A 15 12.03 -14.87 19.18
CA PHE A 15 11.15 -15.07 18.03
C PHE A 15 11.08 -13.81 17.17
N VAL A 16 10.89 -12.64 17.77
CA VAL A 16 10.90 -11.35 17.07
C VAL A 16 12.27 -11.08 16.41
N PHE A 17 13.37 -11.33 17.13
CA PHE A 17 14.74 -11.22 16.60
C PHE A 17 15.03 -12.27 15.52
N ALA A 18 14.59 -13.51 15.66
CA ALA A 18 14.78 -14.54 14.64
C ALA A 18 13.96 -14.23 13.38
N CYS A 19 12.76 -13.65 13.53
CA CYS A 19 11.96 -13.17 12.41
C CYS A 19 12.63 -11.94 11.75
N GLN A 20 13.19 -11.02 12.54
CA GLN A 20 14.00 -9.91 12.06
C GLN A 20 15.32 -10.34 11.39
N LEU A 21 15.98 -11.40 11.86
CA LEU A 21 17.24 -11.92 11.30
C LEU A 21 17.01 -12.74 10.03
N LEU A 22 15.93 -13.53 9.98
CA LEU A 22 15.52 -14.30 8.79
C LEU A 22 15.02 -13.39 7.65
N LEU A 23 14.51 -12.19 7.96
CA LEU A 23 14.08 -11.21 6.96
C LEU A 23 15.10 -10.08 6.73
N GLY A 24 15.92 -9.76 7.72
CA GLY A 24 16.98 -8.75 7.63
C GLY A 24 18.17 -9.18 6.78
N SER A 25 18.40 -10.49 6.67
CA SER A 25 19.41 -11.04 5.74
C SER A 25 19.06 -10.86 4.26
N VAL A 26 17.81 -10.51 3.93
CA VAL A 26 17.36 -10.20 2.56
C VAL A 26 17.48 -8.71 2.22
N LEU A 27 17.57 -7.81 3.21
CA LEU A 27 17.49 -6.36 3.00
C LEU A 27 18.50 -5.63 3.87
N GLY A 28 19.79 -5.85 3.58
CA GLY A 28 20.91 -5.16 4.21
C GLY A 28 20.61 -3.68 4.42
N LEU A 29 20.60 -3.28 5.70
CA LEU A 29 20.27 -1.94 6.13
C LEU A 29 21.30 -1.49 7.17
N GLU A 30 22.10 -0.51 6.78
CA GLU A 30 22.59 0.54 7.68
C GLU A 30 22.00 1.87 7.19
N PHE A 31 21.50 2.67 8.13
CA PHE A 31 20.99 4.02 7.89
C PHE A 31 21.86 5.04 8.62
N HIS A 32 22.37 6.01 7.90
CA HIS A 32 22.64 7.35 8.41
C HIS A 32 22.12 8.36 7.38
N GLY A 33 20.95 8.93 7.65
CA GLY A 33 20.37 10.04 6.89
C GLY A 33 20.52 11.33 7.69
N ASN A 34 21.70 11.94 7.66
CA ASN A 34 21.87 13.31 8.13
C ASN A 34 21.36 14.27 7.05
N TYR A 35 20.39 15.12 7.40
CA TYR A 35 20.15 16.33 6.65
C TYR A 35 21.42 17.19 6.70
N PRO A 36 22.01 17.61 5.57
CA PRO A 36 23.10 18.58 5.65
C PRO A 36 22.53 19.90 6.14
N ALA A 37 22.83 20.23 7.40
CA ALA A 37 22.76 21.59 7.88
C ALA A 37 23.68 22.44 6.99
N PHE A 38 23.12 23.49 6.38
CA PHE A 38 23.90 24.41 5.55
C PHE A 38 25.01 25.04 6.41
N ALA A 39 26.25 24.93 5.96
CA ALA A 39 27.43 25.48 6.63
C ALA A 39 27.33 27.02 6.75
N PRO A 40 27.91 27.63 7.81
CA PRO A 40 27.87 29.07 8.01
C PRO A 40 28.64 29.83 6.91
N ALA A 41 28.17 31.05 6.63
CA ALA A 41 28.63 31.93 5.56
C ALA A 41 30.12 32.32 5.68
N GLY A 42 30.80 32.40 4.54
CA GLY A 42 32.10 33.10 4.43
C GLY A 42 31.88 34.61 4.23
N ASN A 43 32.74 35.43 4.83
CA ASN A 43 32.66 36.90 4.76
C ASN A 43 32.97 37.42 3.33
N ARG A 44 31.96 38.01 2.67
CA ARG A 44 32.11 38.93 1.53
C ARG A 44 31.95 40.37 2.03
N SER A 45 32.66 41.33 1.45
CA SER A 45 32.52 42.76 1.76
C SER A 45 31.15 43.32 1.35
N ASP A 46 30.65 44.30 2.08
CA ASP A 46 29.30 44.88 1.89
C ASP A 46 29.08 45.42 0.47
N ASP A 47 30.10 45.98 -0.19
CA ASP A 47 30.05 46.46 -1.58
C ASP A 47 29.85 45.34 -2.63
N GLN A 48 30.33 44.12 -2.35
CA GLN A 48 30.08 42.96 -3.22
C GLN A 48 28.69 42.37 -3.01
N MET A 49 28.08 42.61 -1.85
CA MET A 49 26.74 42.13 -1.54
C MET A 49 25.71 42.91 -2.37
N GLU A 50 25.85 44.24 -2.51
CA GLU A 50 24.84 45.12 -3.14
C GLU A 50 24.62 44.84 -4.64
N ASN A 51 25.67 44.47 -5.37
CA ASN A 51 25.61 44.13 -6.81
C ASN A 51 25.41 42.64 -7.12
N ALA A 52 25.30 41.78 -6.10
CA ALA A 52 25.22 40.35 -6.32
C ALA A 52 23.84 39.92 -6.85
N THR A 53 23.81 39.52 -8.13
CA THR A 53 22.62 38.97 -8.80
C THR A 53 22.41 37.49 -8.49
N CYS A 54 21.15 37.05 -8.53
CA CYS A 54 20.75 35.66 -8.38
C CYS A 54 20.32 35.04 -9.71
N SER A 55 20.77 33.82 -9.96
CA SER A 55 20.49 33.09 -11.20
C SER A 55 19.19 32.30 -11.11
N ILE A 56 18.31 32.48 -12.10
CA ILE A 56 17.11 31.66 -12.33
C ILE A 56 17.01 31.26 -13.81
N ARG A 57 17.17 29.97 -14.10
CA ARG A 57 17.11 29.41 -15.48
C ARG A 57 17.98 30.16 -16.51
N GLY A 58 19.19 30.55 -16.10
CA GLY A 58 20.14 31.29 -16.94
C GLY A 58 19.94 32.81 -16.98
N VAL A 59 18.95 33.35 -16.28
CA VAL A 59 18.73 34.80 -16.13
C VAL A 59 19.25 35.27 -14.78
N HIS A 60 20.00 36.37 -14.75
CA HIS A 60 20.54 36.96 -13.54
C HIS A 60 19.72 38.18 -13.16
N LEU A 61 19.18 38.19 -11.94
CA LEU A 61 18.28 39.24 -11.44
C LEU A 61 18.78 39.75 -10.09
N ASP A 62 18.56 41.02 -9.78
CA ASP A 62 18.68 41.50 -8.40
C ASP A 62 17.67 40.78 -7.49
N ILE A 63 17.88 40.90 -6.18
CA ILE A 63 17.08 40.20 -5.17
C ILE A 63 15.57 40.51 -5.28
N ASP A 64 15.18 41.73 -5.67
CA ASP A 64 13.79 42.14 -5.68
C ASP A 64 13.06 41.69 -6.94
N HIS A 65 13.71 41.73 -8.10
CA HIS A 65 13.19 41.11 -9.31
C HIS A 65 13.19 39.58 -9.20
N PHE A 66 14.20 38.98 -8.57
CA PHE A 66 14.28 37.54 -8.33
C PHE A 66 13.11 37.05 -7.47
N LYS A 67 12.83 37.71 -6.34
CA LYS A 67 11.69 37.37 -5.45
C LYS A 67 10.38 37.29 -6.22
N LYS A 68 10.09 38.33 -7.01
CA LYS A 68 8.84 38.44 -7.76
C LYS A 68 8.76 37.38 -8.86
N LYS A 69 9.85 37.13 -9.60
CA LYS A 69 9.92 36.08 -10.63
C LYS A 69 9.73 34.69 -10.03
N ALA A 70 10.42 34.39 -8.93
CA ALA A 70 10.30 33.11 -8.23
C ALA A 70 8.87 32.89 -7.71
N ALA A 71 8.21 33.93 -7.20
CA ALA A 71 6.83 33.85 -6.76
C ALA A 71 5.86 33.50 -7.90
N VAL A 72 6.04 34.11 -9.07
CA VAL A 72 5.29 33.77 -10.29
C VAL A 72 5.55 32.32 -10.71
N ASP A 73 6.81 31.88 -10.78
CA ASP A 73 7.16 30.52 -11.20
C ASP A 73 6.56 29.46 -10.27
N CYS A 74 6.76 29.62 -8.95
CA CYS A 74 6.14 28.77 -7.93
C CYS A 74 4.59 28.76 -8.07
N TYR A 75 3.98 29.90 -8.37
CA TYR A 75 2.51 29.99 -8.53
C TYR A 75 2.02 29.27 -9.79
N MET A 76 2.77 29.34 -10.89
CA MET A 76 2.41 28.68 -12.15
C MET A 76 2.52 27.15 -12.04
N TYR A 77 3.42 26.63 -11.21
CA TYR A 77 3.46 25.19 -10.90
C TYR A 77 2.22 24.65 -10.18
N THR A 78 1.38 25.54 -9.64
CA THR A 78 0.12 25.16 -8.99
C THR A 78 -1.12 25.28 -9.89
N ASN A 79 -0.95 25.51 -11.21
CA ASN A 79 -2.08 25.85 -12.10
C ASN A 79 -3.17 24.77 -12.19
N GLY A 80 -2.82 23.49 -12.06
CA GLY A 80 -3.79 22.39 -12.04
C GLY A 80 -4.68 22.36 -10.79
N LEU A 81 -4.36 23.12 -9.74
CA LEU A 81 -4.98 23.05 -8.42
C LEU A 81 -6.02 24.14 -8.16
N ARG A 82 -6.37 24.92 -9.19
CA ARG A 82 -7.35 26.00 -9.14
C ARG A 82 -8.47 25.73 -10.15
N PRO A 83 -9.47 24.90 -9.80
CA PRO A 83 -10.49 24.43 -10.75
C PRO A 83 -11.19 25.57 -11.50
N GLU A 84 -11.45 26.70 -10.82
CA GLU A 84 -12.13 27.88 -11.37
C GLU A 84 -11.29 28.66 -12.40
N PHE A 85 -9.97 28.62 -12.24
CA PHE A 85 -8.99 29.37 -13.04
C PHE A 85 -8.09 28.45 -13.90
N GLN A 86 -8.41 27.16 -14.01
CA GLN A 86 -7.63 26.20 -14.80
C GLN A 86 -7.51 26.68 -16.26
N GLY A 87 -6.27 26.89 -16.70
CA GLY A 87 -5.97 27.37 -18.06
C GLY A 87 -6.31 28.85 -18.32
N LYS A 88 -6.64 29.64 -17.29
CA LYS A 88 -6.95 31.08 -17.40
C LYS A 88 -5.90 31.99 -16.77
N VAL A 89 -5.05 31.46 -15.89
CA VAL A 89 -3.99 32.23 -15.21
C VAL A 89 -2.85 32.53 -16.18
N CYS A 90 -2.42 33.80 -16.20
CA CYS A 90 -1.22 34.22 -16.90
C CYS A 90 -0.41 35.20 -16.03
N TYR A 91 0.77 35.57 -16.51
CA TYR A 91 1.62 36.56 -15.87
C TYR A 91 2.19 37.50 -16.94
N ASN A 92 2.42 38.75 -16.57
CA ASN A 92 3.08 39.70 -17.45
C ASN A 92 4.61 39.57 -17.27
N VAL A 93 5.35 39.47 -18.37
CA VAL A 93 6.81 39.30 -18.34
C VAL A 93 7.53 40.61 -17.97
N ARG A 94 6.89 41.76 -18.25
CA ARG A 94 7.45 43.09 -18.01
C ARG A 94 7.13 43.62 -16.60
N PHE A 95 6.06 43.14 -15.98
CA PHE A 95 5.71 43.39 -14.58
C PHE A 95 5.27 42.08 -13.93
N PRO A 96 5.91 41.62 -12.83
CA PRO A 96 5.65 40.30 -12.24
C PRO A 96 4.35 40.27 -11.42
N LYS A 97 3.25 40.73 -12.01
CA LYS A 97 1.88 40.56 -11.51
C LYS A 97 1.34 39.22 -12.03
N ILE A 98 0.55 38.56 -11.19
CA ILE A 98 -0.16 37.33 -11.53
C ILE A 98 -1.61 37.69 -11.79
N CYS A 99 -2.12 37.32 -12.96
CA CYS A 99 -3.50 37.59 -13.36
C CYS A 99 -4.32 36.30 -13.30
N LEU A 100 -5.41 36.31 -12.54
CA LEU A 100 -6.24 35.11 -12.34
C LEU A 100 -7.08 34.75 -13.57
N ASN A 101 -7.40 35.73 -14.43
CA ASN A 101 -8.21 35.52 -15.63
C ASN A 101 -7.77 36.39 -16.80
N CYS A 102 -7.03 35.81 -17.74
CA CYS A 102 -6.50 36.52 -18.90
C CYS A 102 -7.38 36.43 -20.17
N LYS A 103 -8.59 35.88 -20.05
CA LYS A 103 -9.58 35.87 -21.15
C LYS A 103 -10.39 37.16 -21.25
N LEU A 104 -10.27 38.04 -20.26
CA LEU A 104 -10.74 39.43 -20.33
C LEU A 104 -9.63 40.25 -21.01
N THR A 105 -10.01 41.12 -21.93
CA THR A 105 -9.15 41.91 -22.84
C THR A 105 -7.91 42.56 -22.17
N PRO A 106 -6.86 42.93 -22.95
CA PRO A 106 -5.53 43.32 -22.47
C PRO A 106 -5.46 44.60 -21.60
N THR A 107 -6.60 45.23 -21.32
CA THR A 107 -6.72 46.50 -20.59
C THR A 107 -7.33 46.36 -19.21
N ASN A 108 -7.87 45.19 -18.83
CA ASN A 108 -8.40 44.98 -17.48
C ASN A 108 -7.31 44.48 -16.51
N GLU A 109 -6.51 45.42 -15.99
CA GLU A 109 -5.59 45.15 -14.85
C GLU A 109 -6.31 44.79 -13.54
N SER A 110 -7.65 44.82 -13.52
CA SER A 110 -8.50 44.66 -12.33
C SER A 110 -8.43 43.28 -11.67
N GLN A 111 -7.82 42.27 -12.31
CA GLN A 111 -7.62 40.93 -11.72
C GLN A 111 -6.14 40.49 -11.71
N CYS A 112 -5.22 41.46 -11.75
CA CYS A 112 -3.78 41.23 -11.70
C CYS A 112 -3.19 41.73 -10.38
N TYR A 113 -2.60 40.83 -9.60
CA TYR A 113 -2.14 41.11 -8.25
C TYR A 113 -0.62 40.92 -8.14
N LEU A 114 0.01 41.73 -7.29
CA LEU A 114 1.40 41.51 -6.92
C LEU A 114 1.47 40.28 -6.00
N PRO A 115 2.39 39.33 -6.23
CA PRO A 115 2.52 38.17 -5.35
C PRO A 115 3.06 38.58 -3.98
N ASP A 116 2.20 38.53 -2.96
CA ASP A 116 2.59 38.58 -1.55
C ASP A 116 2.32 37.23 -0.90
N ILE A 117 3.38 36.62 -0.35
CA ILE A 117 3.33 35.30 0.29
C ILE A 117 3.02 35.36 1.79
N ASN A 118 3.03 36.56 2.37
CA ASN A 118 2.72 36.80 3.78
C ASN A 118 1.24 37.17 3.99
N ASP A 119 0.56 37.62 2.93
CA ASP A 119 -0.86 37.93 2.96
C ASP A 119 -1.73 36.72 2.55
N GLU A 120 -2.18 35.96 3.56
CA GLU A 120 -3.15 34.86 3.35
C GLU A 120 -4.56 35.34 2.94
N THR A 121 -4.84 36.65 3.02
CA THR A 121 -6.12 37.25 2.60
C THR A 121 -6.12 37.72 1.15
N SER A 122 -4.95 37.71 0.51
CA SER A 122 -4.81 38.13 -0.88
C SER A 122 -5.67 37.28 -1.84
N PRO A 123 -6.22 37.87 -2.92
CA PRO A 123 -6.97 37.11 -3.93
C PRO A 123 -6.17 35.96 -4.55
N LEU A 124 -4.84 36.07 -4.63
CA LEU A 124 -3.97 35.00 -5.10
C LEU A 124 -3.94 33.80 -4.15
N PHE A 125 -3.95 34.03 -2.84
CA PHE A 125 -3.98 32.98 -1.82
C PHE A 125 -5.36 32.35 -1.70
N LEU A 126 -6.42 33.17 -1.75
CA LEU A 126 -7.81 32.71 -1.71
C LEU A 126 -8.23 31.91 -2.96
N ALA A 127 -7.54 32.09 -4.09
CA ALA A 127 -7.77 31.30 -5.30
C ALA A 127 -7.42 29.80 -5.13
N PHE A 128 -6.71 29.41 -4.06
CA PHE A 128 -6.42 28.00 -3.78
C PHE A 128 -7.59 27.29 -3.10
N ARG A 129 -7.81 26.02 -3.49
CA ARG A 129 -8.88 25.18 -2.92
C ARG A 129 -8.77 24.99 -1.40
N THR A 130 -7.56 25.00 -0.86
CA THR A 130 -7.28 24.89 0.58
C THR A 130 -6.12 25.78 0.98
N LYS A 131 -6.11 26.26 2.23
CA LYS A 131 -4.99 27.05 2.80
C LYS A 131 -3.65 26.29 2.75
N ALA A 132 -3.68 24.96 2.84
CA ALA A 132 -2.48 24.12 2.76
C ALA A 132 -1.75 24.26 1.42
N ILE A 133 -2.48 24.37 0.30
CA ILE A 133 -1.89 24.58 -1.03
C ILE A 133 -1.25 25.96 -1.13
N GLY A 134 -1.92 27.00 -0.58
CA GLY A 134 -1.34 28.34 -0.49
C GLY A 134 -0.04 28.37 0.31
N ARG A 135 0.04 27.62 1.42
CA ARG A 135 1.28 27.48 2.20
C ARG A 135 2.39 26.75 1.45
N LEU A 136 2.08 25.75 0.62
CA LEU A 136 3.07 25.09 -0.25
C LEU A 136 3.65 26.05 -1.27
N TRP A 137 2.80 26.89 -1.89
CA TRP A 137 3.25 27.97 -2.76
C TRP A 137 4.18 28.94 -2.00
N ALA A 138 3.75 29.45 -0.84
CA ALA A 138 4.58 30.35 -0.03
C ALA A 138 5.92 29.70 0.37
N ASN A 139 5.93 28.40 0.70
CA ASN A 139 7.16 27.67 1.02
C ASN A 139 8.14 27.60 -0.17
N CYS A 140 7.64 27.35 -1.39
CA CYS A 140 8.47 27.39 -2.60
C CYS A 140 9.16 28.75 -2.77
N VAL A 141 8.43 29.85 -2.57
CA VAL A 141 9.00 31.20 -2.67
C VAL A 141 10.05 31.44 -1.59
N ARG A 142 9.81 31.01 -0.34
CA ARG A 142 10.81 31.11 0.75
C ARG A 142 12.08 30.33 0.44
N GLN A 143 11.96 29.13 -0.14
CA GLN A 143 13.10 28.33 -0.57
C GLN A 143 13.89 29.01 -1.70
N ALA A 144 13.20 29.64 -2.65
CA ALA A 144 13.86 30.41 -3.70
C ALA A 144 14.66 31.59 -3.12
N ILE A 145 14.08 32.34 -2.17
CA ILE A 145 14.75 33.46 -1.50
C ILE A 145 15.98 32.97 -0.72
N ALA A 146 15.86 31.86 0.01
CA ALA A 146 16.98 31.25 0.71
C ALA A 146 18.09 30.82 -0.27
N CYS A 147 17.72 30.22 -1.40
CA CYS A 147 18.66 29.86 -2.45
C CYS A 147 19.41 31.09 -3.00
N CYS A 148 18.71 32.19 -3.28
CA CYS A 148 19.33 33.42 -3.74
C CYS A 148 20.28 34.03 -2.71
N ARG A 149 19.94 34.01 -1.42
CA ARG A 149 20.89 34.41 -0.35
C ARG A 149 22.14 33.53 -0.37
N TYR A 150 21.97 32.22 -0.49
CA TYR A 150 23.08 31.28 -0.61
C TYR A 150 23.94 31.54 -1.86
N MET A 151 23.34 31.89 -3.01
CA MET A 151 24.10 32.27 -4.21
C MET A 151 24.99 33.49 -3.98
N ARG A 152 24.50 34.47 -3.23
CA ARG A 152 25.22 35.72 -2.94
C ARG A 152 26.33 35.53 -1.90
N GLN A 153 26.10 34.67 -0.91
CA GLN A 153 26.96 34.56 0.27
C GLN A 153 28.00 33.44 0.19
N ALA A 154 27.64 32.26 -0.33
CA ALA A 154 28.54 31.12 -0.20
C ALA A 154 29.74 31.23 -1.16
N PRO A 155 30.96 30.92 -0.69
CA PRO A 155 32.16 30.98 -1.52
C PRO A 155 32.07 29.98 -2.66
N GLN A 156 32.76 30.26 -3.75
CA GLN A 156 32.90 29.32 -4.86
C GLN A 156 33.90 28.23 -4.44
N VAL A 157 33.43 26.99 -4.34
CA VAL A 157 34.24 25.87 -3.83
C VAL A 157 34.97 25.13 -4.96
N LEU A 158 34.42 25.19 -6.18
CA LEU A 158 34.96 24.48 -7.35
C LEU A 158 35.96 25.33 -8.14
N THR A 159 37.10 24.70 -8.45
CA THR A 159 38.13 25.22 -9.36
C THR A 159 38.03 24.53 -10.72
N GLY A 160 38.16 25.28 -11.83
CA GLY A 160 38.08 24.74 -13.20
C GLY A 160 36.78 25.10 -13.92
N VAL A 161 36.35 24.27 -14.89
CA VAL A 161 35.09 24.48 -15.62
C VAL A 161 33.95 23.82 -14.85
N PHE A 162 32.96 24.61 -14.45
CA PHE A 162 31.78 24.16 -13.71
C PHE A 162 30.56 24.99 -14.12
N CYS A 163 29.38 24.48 -13.81
CA CYS A 163 28.12 25.20 -13.93
C CYS A 163 27.82 25.91 -12.61
N ASN A 164 27.54 27.21 -12.68
CA ASN A 164 27.18 28.02 -11.51
C ASN A 164 25.87 27.54 -10.87
N ARG A 165 25.82 27.61 -9.55
CA ARG A 165 24.61 27.47 -8.74
C ARG A 165 23.46 28.33 -9.27
N THR A 166 22.25 27.78 -9.23
CA THR A 166 21.06 28.43 -9.81
C THR A 166 19.77 27.90 -9.18
N TRP A 167 18.72 28.70 -9.25
CA TRP A 167 17.36 28.29 -8.93
C TRP A 167 16.66 27.91 -10.22
N ASP A 168 16.10 26.72 -10.29
CA ASP A 168 15.48 26.25 -11.54
C ASP A 168 13.97 26.55 -11.62
N GLY A 169 13.43 27.29 -10.66
CA GLY A 169 12.00 27.55 -10.50
C GLY A 169 11.33 26.70 -9.42
N LEU A 170 11.98 25.63 -8.95
CA LEU A 170 11.44 24.70 -7.94
C LEU A 170 12.48 24.27 -6.89
N ALA A 171 13.75 24.12 -7.27
CA ALA A 171 14.83 23.65 -6.42
C ALA A 171 16.12 24.47 -6.62
N CYS A 172 16.96 24.46 -5.58
CA CYS A 172 18.25 25.14 -5.54
C CYS A 172 19.39 24.17 -5.86
N TYR A 173 20.15 24.42 -6.92
CA TYR A 173 21.30 23.62 -7.33
C TYR A 173 22.61 24.32 -7.02
N ASP A 174 23.57 23.53 -6.56
CA ASP A 174 24.92 23.97 -6.21
C ASP A 174 25.84 24.03 -7.44
N ASP A 175 27.01 24.63 -7.27
CA ASP A 175 28.05 24.63 -8.30
C ASP A 175 28.40 23.17 -8.64
N THR A 176 28.45 22.84 -9.92
CA THR A 176 28.59 21.45 -10.39
C THR A 176 29.69 21.34 -11.44
N ALA A 177 30.65 20.44 -11.22
CA ALA A 177 31.77 20.24 -12.15
C ALA A 177 31.30 19.89 -13.57
N ALA A 178 32.04 20.35 -14.59
CA ALA A 178 31.73 20.02 -15.97
C ALA A 178 31.74 18.51 -16.24
N SER A 179 30.85 18.05 -17.12
CA SER A 179 30.65 16.62 -17.45
C SER A 179 30.09 15.76 -16.32
N THR A 180 29.49 16.37 -15.29
CA THR A 180 28.86 15.66 -14.18
C THR A 180 27.38 16.00 -14.06
N ASN A 181 26.64 15.15 -13.35
CA ASN A 181 25.28 15.45 -12.95
C ASN A 181 25.23 15.84 -11.46
N VAL A 182 24.21 16.60 -11.12
CA VAL A 182 23.86 16.89 -9.73
C VAL A 182 22.42 16.48 -9.48
N SER A 183 22.20 15.83 -8.34
CA SER A 183 20.87 15.40 -7.92
C SER A 183 20.46 16.10 -6.64
N LYS A 184 19.19 16.51 -6.58
CA LYS A 184 18.55 17.13 -5.40
C LYS A 184 17.25 16.43 -5.11
N VAL A 185 16.93 16.29 -3.83
CA VAL A 185 15.61 15.78 -3.37
C VAL A 185 14.51 16.62 -4.02
N CYS A 186 13.49 15.95 -4.54
CA CYS A 186 12.39 16.60 -5.23
C CYS A 186 11.62 17.54 -4.28
N PRO A 187 11.28 18.77 -4.71
CA PRO A 187 10.59 19.75 -3.87
C PRO A 187 9.20 19.29 -3.43
N SER A 188 8.80 19.67 -2.21
CA SER A 188 7.48 19.34 -1.65
C SER A 188 6.31 19.89 -2.48
N LEU A 189 6.54 20.95 -3.27
CA LEU A 189 5.53 21.50 -4.19
C LEU A 189 5.15 20.53 -5.31
N LEU A 190 5.94 19.49 -5.58
CA LEU A 190 5.55 18.44 -6.54
C LEU A 190 4.58 17.41 -5.92
N TYR A 191 4.44 17.40 -4.59
CA TYR A 191 3.72 16.38 -3.82
C TYR A 191 2.42 16.88 -3.20
N ILE A 192 1.69 17.73 -3.93
CA ILE A 192 0.53 18.46 -3.40
C ILE A 192 -0.66 17.53 -3.09
N TYR A 193 -0.80 16.42 -3.82
CA TYR A 193 -1.91 15.46 -3.64
C TYR A 193 -1.56 14.28 -2.74
N SER A 194 -0.31 13.85 -2.76
CA SER A 194 0.19 12.71 -1.99
C SER A 194 1.67 12.93 -1.73
N GLN A 195 2.07 12.84 -0.46
CA GLN A 195 3.47 12.69 -0.14
C GLN A 195 3.97 11.34 -0.65
N PRO A 196 5.18 11.27 -1.22
CA PRO A 196 5.77 10.02 -1.62
C PRO A 196 6.23 9.26 -0.38
N HIS A 197 6.19 7.93 -0.44
CA HIS A 197 6.61 7.06 0.67
C HIS A 197 8.14 6.96 0.79
N CYS A 198 8.87 7.58 -0.15
CA CYS A 198 10.33 7.61 -0.20
C CYS A 198 10.77 8.90 -0.89
N GLU A 199 12.04 9.27 -0.71
CA GLU A 199 12.61 10.43 -1.39
C GLU A 199 12.85 10.12 -2.87
N HIS A 200 12.39 11.02 -3.72
CA HIS A 200 12.75 11.04 -5.12
C HIS A 200 13.77 12.14 -5.38
N TYR A 201 14.49 12.01 -6.48
CA TYR A 201 15.55 12.93 -6.86
C TYR A 201 15.30 13.51 -8.25
N SER A 202 15.52 14.81 -8.33
CA SER A 202 15.60 15.59 -9.57
C SER A 202 17.05 15.69 -10.00
N THR A 203 17.32 15.64 -11.30
CA THR A 203 18.70 15.63 -11.81
C THR A 203 18.93 16.74 -12.82
N ARG A 204 20.08 17.42 -12.73
CA ARG A 204 20.59 18.34 -13.75
C ARG A 204 21.92 17.84 -14.30
N TRP A 205 22.19 18.16 -15.55
CA TRP A 205 23.44 17.83 -16.24
C TRP A 205 24.23 19.09 -16.54
N CYS A 206 25.52 19.08 -16.19
CA CYS A 206 26.47 20.14 -16.54
C CYS A 206 27.34 19.70 -17.72
N HIS A 207 27.29 20.44 -18.83
CA HIS A 207 28.09 20.13 -20.01
C HIS A 207 29.58 20.43 -19.82
N LYS A 208 30.40 19.87 -20.72
CA LYS A 208 31.87 20.09 -20.76
C LYS A 208 32.27 21.56 -20.81
N ASN A 209 31.41 22.40 -21.38
CA ASN A 209 31.62 23.85 -21.55
C ASN A 209 31.18 24.69 -20.34
N GLY A 210 30.78 24.07 -19.22
CA GLY A 210 30.33 24.79 -18.01
C GLY A 210 28.91 25.37 -18.13
N THR A 211 28.13 24.94 -19.12
CA THR A 211 26.73 25.36 -19.25
C THR A 211 25.77 24.25 -18.82
N TRP A 212 24.69 24.65 -18.14
CA TRP A 212 23.60 23.74 -17.83
C TRP A 212 22.94 23.20 -19.10
N TYR A 213 22.50 21.94 -19.06
CA TYR A 213 21.73 21.33 -20.14
C TYR A 213 20.50 22.17 -20.50
N LYS A 214 20.33 22.44 -21.79
CA LYS A 214 19.20 23.21 -22.33
C LYS A 214 18.39 22.36 -23.29
N GLN A 215 17.07 22.50 -23.23
CA GLN A 215 16.15 21.98 -24.23
C GLN A 215 15.31 23.14 -24.78
N LEU A 216 15.23 23.27 -26.10
CA LEU A 216 14.58 24.41 -26.76
C LEU A 216 15.13 25.76 -26.24
N ASN A 217 16.46 25.86 -26.10
CA ASN A 217 17.19 27.02 -25.57
C ASN A 217 16.89 27.44 -24.12
N GLN A 218 16.12 26.65 -23.36
CA GLN A 218 15.86 26.89 -21.94
C GLN A 218 16.55 25.84 -21.08
N GLU A 219 17.16 26.27 -19.96
CA GLU A 219 17.74 25.34 -19.00
C GLU A 219 16.67 24.35 -18.50
N ARG A 220 17.02 23.06 -18.53
CA ARG A 220 16.09 21.99 -18.17
C ARG A 220 16.63 21.14 -17.05
N THR A 221 15.78 20.95 -16.05
CA THR A 221 15.95 19.96 -14.98
C THR A 221 15.08 18.74 -15.27
N PHE A 222 15.61 17.54 -15.02
CA PHE A 222 14.88 16.29 -15.16
C PHE A 222 14.15 15.94 -13.85
N TYR A 223 12.85 16.23 -13.82
CA TYR A 223 11.93 15.86 -12.74
C TYR A 223 11.19 14.53 -13.00
N SER A 224 11.56 13.78 -14.04
CA SER A 224 10.87 12.54 -14.44
C SER A 224 10.84 11.47 -13.34
N SER A 225 11.85 11.47 -12.46
CA SER A 225 11.94 10.55 -11.33
C SER A 225 11.17 11.02 -10.09
N CYS A 226 10.68 12.28 -10.08
CA CYS A 226 9.96 12.88 -8.95
C CYS A 226 8.50 12.46 -8.86
N ALA A 227 7.94 11.86 -9.90
CA ALA A 227 6.64 11.24 -9.87
C ALA A 227 6.81 9.71 -9.96
N PRO A 228 6.02 8.92 -9.22
CA PRO A 228 5.94 7.48 -9.45
C PRO A 228 5.61 7.24 -10.92
N LYS A 229 6.35 6.34 -11.59
CA LYS A 229 6.04 5.99 -12.97
C LYS A 229 4.65 5.34 -12.98
N PRO A 230 3.70 5.83 -13.80
CA PRO A 230 2.35 5.25 -13.84
C PRO A 230 2.36 3.73 -14.09
N TRP A 231 3.29 3.26 -14.91
CA TRP A 231 3.46 1.84 -15.24
C TRP A 231 3.90 0.98 -14.05
N ASP A 232 4.77 1.50 -13.18
CA ASP A 232 5.22 0.76 -11.99
C ASP A 232 4.04 0.56 -11.02
N TYR A 233 3.23 1.60 -10.83
CA TYR A 233 2.02 1.54 -10.03
C TYR A 233 1.01 0.53 -10.62
N VAL A 234 0.68 0.67 -11.91
CA VAL A 234 -0.23 -0.23 -12.62
C VAL A 234 0.23 -1.69 -12.55
N SER A 235 1.52 -1.95 -12.72
CA SER A 235 2.09 -3.30 -12.65
C SER A 235 1.88 -3.95 -11.27
N VAL A 236 2.13 -3.21 -10.18
CA VAL A 236 1.92 -3.70 -8.80
C VAL A 236 0.46 -4.12 -8.57
N TYR A 237 -0.52 -3.32 -9.03
CA TYR A 237 -1.94 -3.66 -8.84
C TYR A 237 -2.42 -4.81 -9.73
N HIS A 238 -1.91 -4.94 -10.96
CA HIS A 238 -2.17 -6.14 -11.75
C HIS A 238 -1.63 -7.40 -11.06
N TYR A 239 -0.43 -7.31 -10.49
CA TYR A 239 0.16 -8.39 -9.74
C TYR A 239 -0.67 -8.74 -8.49
N SER A 240 -1.09 -7.74 -7.71
CA SER A 240 -1.91 -7.96 -6.51
C SER A 240 -3.27 -8.60 -6.85
N ILE A 241 -3.94 -8.14 -7.91
CA ILE A 241 -5.19 -8.73 -8.41
C ILE A 241 -4.99 -10.22 -8.73
N GLY A 242 -3.90 -10.58 -9.43
CA GLY A 242 -3.61 -11.96 -9.78
C GLY A 242 -3.46 -12.87 -8.56
N LEU A 243 -2.73 -12.42 -7.53
CA LEU A 243 -2.53 -13.18 -6.29
C LEU A 243 -3.81 -13.30 -5.46
N LEU A 244 -4.56 -12.21 -5.32
CA LEU A 244 -5.84 -12.22 -4.61
C LEU A 244 -6.86 -13.12 -5.32
N ALA A 245 -6.90 -13.11 -6.65
CA ALA A 245 -7.77 -13.99 -7.41
C ALA A 245 -7.41 -15.47 -7.19
N LEU A 246 -6.12 -15.81 -7.22
CA LEU A 246 -5.65 -17.17 -6.91
C LEU A 246 -6.10 -17.60 -5.51
N SER A 247 -5.95 -16.71 -4.52
CA SER A 247 -6.38 -16.94 -3.15
C SER A 247 -7.89 -17.17 -3.03
N VAL A 248 -8.71 -16.30 -3.62
CA VAL A 248 -10.19 -16.44 -3.65
C VAL A 248 -10.61 -17.75 -4.33
N LEU A 249 -10.04 -18.05 -5.51
CA LEU A 249 -10.34 -19.28 -6.24
C LEU A 249 -9.97 -20.54 -5.45
N SER A 250 -8.91 -20.48 -4.63
CA SER A 250 -8.53 -21.60 -3.75
C SER A 250 -9.45 -21.77 -2.53
N LEU A 251 -10.10 -20.70 -2.05
CA LEU A 251 -10.96 -20.72 -0.87
C LEU A 251 -12.37 -21.22 -1.17
N ILE A 252 -12.88 -21.00 -2.40
CA ILE A 252 -14.22 -21.42 -2.81
C ILE A 252 -14.44 -22.94 -2.60
N PRO A 253 -13.59 -23.85 -3.14
CA PRO A 253 -13.78 -25.28 -2.95
C PRO A 253 -13.62 -25.70 -1.48
N ALA A 254 -12.72 -25.06 -0.73
CA ALA A 254 -12.53 -25.34 0.68
C ALA A 254 -13.80 -25.06 1.50
N LEU A 255 -14.46 -23.93 1.25
CA LEU A 255 -15.74 -23.60 1.89
C LEU A 255 -16.86 -24.56 1.47
N VAL A 256 -16.90 -24.99 0.22
CA VAL A 256 -17.86 -26.00 -0.25
C VAL A 256 -17.66 -27.32 0.49
N VAL A 257 -16.43 -27.82 0.57
CA VAL A 257 -16.10 -29.06 1.28
C VAL A 257 -16.50 -28.99 2.75
N PHE A 258 -16.15 -27.90 3.44
CA PHE A 258 -16.50 -27.71 4.85
C PHE A 258 -18.01 -27.68 5.11
N ASN A 259 -18.81 -27.20 4.16
CA ASN A 259 -20.27 -27.17 4.30
C ASN A 259 -20.95 -28.47 3.89
N TRP A 260 -20.38 -29.20 2.92
CA TRP A 260 -20.92 -30.45 2.41
C TRP A 260 -20.91 -31.57 3.46
N TYR A 261 -19.79 -31.74 4.17
CA TYR A 261 -19.65 -32.84 5.12
C TYR A 261 -20.20 -32.47 6.50
N LYS A 262 -21.31 -33.09 6.90
CA LYS A 262 -21.89 -32.93 8.25
C LYS A 262 -20.90 -33.28 9.36
N SER A 263 -20.04 -34.28 9.14
CA SER A 263 -18.99 -34.67 10.09
C SER A 263 -17.99 -33.56 10.40
N LEU A 264 -17.83 -32.57 9.50
CA LEU A 264 -16.96 -31.41 9.68
C LEU A 264 -17.68 -30.22 10.34
N GLN A 265 -18.94 -30.32 10.74
CA GLN A 265 -19.69 -29.19 11.33
C GLN A 265 -19.46 -29.03 12.84
N VAL A 266 -18.22 -29.25 13.28
CA VAL A 266 -17.77 -29.13 14.68
C VAL A 266 -17.42 -27.67 15.00
N PRO A 267 -17.55 -27.18 16.26
CA PRO A 267 -17.24 -25.78 16.61
C PRO A 267 -15.88 -25.26 16.12
N ARG A 268 -14.82 -26.08 16.20
CA ARG A 268 -13.49 -25.76 15.67
C ARG A 268 -13.53 -25.41 14.18
N ILE A 269 -14.12 -26.30 13.38
CA ILE A 269 -14.19 -26.11 11.92
C ILE A 269 -15.14 -24.96 11.58
N SER A 270 -16.17 -24.70 12.40
CA SER A 270 -17.02 -23.53 12.23
C SER A 270 -16.21 -22.23 12.27
N ILE A 271 -15.28 -22.06 13.22
CA ILE A 271 -14.39 -20.89 13.28
C ILE A 271 -13.52 -20.80 12.01
N HIS A 272 -12.92 -21.93 11.57
CA HIS A 272 -12.15 -21.96 10.33
C HIS A 272 -12.98 -21.55 9.10
N LYS A 273 -14.25 -21.98 8.99
CA LYS A 273 -15.15 -21.58 7.90
C LYS A 273 -15.35 -20.07 7.87
N HIS A 274 -15.62 -19.45 9.01
CA HIS A 274 -15.86 -18.01 9.08
C HIS A 274 -14.59 -17.21 8.81
N LEU A 275 -13.43 -17.67 9.28
CA LEU A 275 -12.13 -17.09 8.91
C LEU A 275 -11.90 -17.19 7.38
N CYS A 276 -12.04 -18.38 6.78
CA CYS A 276 -11.92 -18.56 5.33
C CYS A 276 -12.89 -17.66 4.54
N PHE A 277 -14.14 -17.55 5.00
CA PHE A 277 -15.15 -16.71 4.36
C PHE A 277 -14.80 -15.22 4.45
N SER A 278 -14.36 -14.74 5.62
CA SER A 278 -13.93 -13.34 5.79
C SER A 278 -12.72 -12.99 4.90
N VAL A 279 -11.73 -13.89 4.78
CA VAL A 279 -10.57 -13.71 3.90
C VAL A 279 -10.98 -13.71 2.42
N MET A 280 -11.90 -14.61 2.03
CA MET A 280 -12.43 -14.65 0.66
C MET A 280 -13.12 -13.33 0.30
N MET A 281 -14.03 -12.85 1.15
CA MET A 281 -14.74 -11.60 0.92
C MET A 281 -13.80 -10.39 0.92
N CYS A 282 -12.85 -10.32 1.85
CA CYS A 282 -11.82 -9.29 1.86
C CYS A 282 -11.05 -9.27 0.53
N GLY A 283 -10.58 -10.44 0.07
CA GLY A 283 -9.89 -10.57 -1.22
C GLY A 283 -10.75 -10.13 -2.40
N THR A 284 -12.03 -10.51 -2.44
CA THR A 284 -12.96 -10.08 -3.49
C THR A 284 -13.15 -8.56 -3.52
N PHE A 285 -13.34 -7.92 -2.37
CA PHE A 285 -13.50 -6.46 -2.31
C PHE A 285 -12.22 -5.70 -2.65
N TYR A 286 -11.04 -6.21 -2.31
CA TYR A 286 -9.77 -5.67 -2.78
C TYR A 286 -9.61 -5.81 -4.31
N ILE A 287 -9.99 -6.94 -4.89
CA ILE A 287 -9.97 -7.12 -6.36
C ILE A 287 -10.89 -6.10 -7.02
N ILE A 288 -12.11 -5.91 -6.51
CA ILE A 288 -13.04 -4.90 -7.03
C ILE A 288 -12.42 -3.51 -6.92
N ASP A 289 -11.87 -3.15 -5.76
CA ASP A 289 -11.27 -1.83 -5.55
C ASP A 289 -10.08 -1.56 -6.50
N HIS A 290 -9.22 -2.55 -6.68
CA HIS A 290 -8.05 -2.43 -7.55
C HIS A 290 -8.43 -2.40 -9.03
N ALA A 291 -9.26 -3.34 -9.47
CA ALA A 291 -9.63 -3.49 -10.88
C ALA A 291 -10.54 -2.36 -11.38
N VAL A 292 -11.50 -1.95 -10.56
CA VAL A 292 -12.56 -1.01 -10.97
C VAL A 292 -12.18 0.43 -10.71
N PHE A 293 -11.47 0.73 -9.61
CA PHE A 293 -11.17 2.11 -9.24
C PHE A 293 -9.70 2.47 -9.39
N THR A 294 -8.79 1.65 -8.87
CA THR A 294 -7.36 2.02 -8.79
C THR A 294 -6.69 2.02 -10.17
N LEU A 295 -6.97 1.01 -11.01
CA LEU A 295 -6.46 0.96 -12.38
C LEU A 295 -7.09 2.00 -13.31
N ASP A 296 -8.33 2.44 -13.03
CA ASP A 296 -8.99 3.51 -13.79
C ASP A 296 -8.32 4.87 -13.53
N ASP A 297 -8.04 5.18 -12.25
CA ASP A 297 -7.34 6.41 -11.86
C ASP A 297 -5.89 6.49 -12.39
N ALA A 298 -5.24 5.34 -12.60
CA ALA A 298 -3.84 5.27 -13.02
C ALA A 298 -3.64 5.49 -14.54
N LYS A 299 -4.70 5.40 -15.36
CA LYS A 299 -4.60 5.57 -16.82
C LYS A 299 -4.51 7.06 -17.19
N PRO A 300 -3.47 7.50 -17.95
CA PRO A 300 -3.23 8.91 -18.27
C PRO A 300 -4.11 9.43 -19.43
N THR A 301 -5.41 9.11 -19.46
CA THR A 301 -6.32 9.58 -20.51
C THR A 301 -7.16 10.77 -20.04
N ARG A 302 -7.03 11.92 -20.74
CA ARG A 302 -7.69 13.22 -20.46
C ARG A 302 -9.23 13.23 -20.48
N PHE A 303 -9.91 12.09 -20.64
CA PHE A 303 -11.36 12.06 -20.92
C PHE A 303 -12.10 10.83 -20.38
N THR A 304 -11.58 10.11 -19.38
CA THR A 304 -12.44 9.16 -18.66
C THR A 304 -13.28 9.93 -17.66
N LYS A 305 -14.62 9.94 -17.86
CA LYS A 305 -15.56 10.21 -16.77
C LYS A 305 -15.18 9.26 -15.65
N ASN A 306 -14.48 9.72 -14.61
CA ASN A 306 -14.09 8.84 -13.51
C ASN A 306 -15.35 8.09 -13.07
N LEU A 307 -15.30 6.76 -12.99
CA LEU A 307 -16.44 5.96 -12.56
C LEU A 307 -16.92 6.39 -11.16
N THR A 308 -16.00 6.93 -10.35
CA THR A 308 -16.24 7.59 -9.06
C THR A 308 -17.18 8.80 -9.13
N ASN A 309 -17.32 9.45 -10.30
CA ASN A 309 -18.23 10.56 -10.55
C ASN A 309 -19.59 10.12 -11.11
N LEU A 310 -19.72 8.92 -11.69
CA LEU A 310 -21.02 8.44 -12.23
C LEU A 310 -21.98 8.04 -11.10
N ASN A 311 -21.49 7.42 -10.02
CA ASN A 311 -22.32 7.02 -8.87
C ASN A 311 -21.53 7.12 -7.55
N VAL A 312 -21.49 8.33 -7.00
CA VAL A 312 -20.75 8.68 -5.78
C VAL A 312 -21.12 7.76 -4.60
N TRP A 313 -22.40 7.45 -4.43
CA TRP A 313 -22.91 6.57 -3.37
C TRP A 313 -22.41 5.13 -3.47
N TRP A 314 -22.33 4.57 -4.68
CA TRP A 314 -21.79 3.22 -4.88
C TRP A 314 -20.32 3.13 -4.49
N CYS A 315 -19.52 4.16 -4.78
CA CYS A 315 -18.12 4.20 -4.38
C CYS A 315 -17.96 4.24 -2.85
N LYS A 316 -18.77 5.05 -2.17
CA LYS A 316 -18.80 5.11 -0.69
C LYS A 316 -19.19 3.76 -0.08
N LEU A 317 -20.24 3.12 -0.61
CA LEU A 317 -20.70 1.81 -0.15
C LEU A 317 -19.64 0.73 -0.34
N LEU A 318 -19.05 0.63 -1.53
CA LEU A 318 -18.00 -0.35 -1.83
C LEU A 318 -16.76 -0.13 -0.96
N THR A 319 -16.39 1.14 -0.71
CA THR A 319 -15.29 1.47 0.21
C THR A 319 -15.61 1.02 1.64
N ALA A 320 -16.82 1.30 2.14
CA ALA A 320 -17.25 0.89 3.48
C ALA A 320 -17.27 -0.64 3.62
N LEU A 321 -17.76 -1.36 2.61
CA LEU A 321 -17.75 -2.83 2.56
C LEU A 321 -16.33 -3.38 2.52
N ASN A 322 -15.43 -2.79 1.74
CA ASN A 322 -14.02 -3.19 1.71
C ASN A 322 -13.38 -3.04 3.10
N ARG A 323 -13.60 -1.90 3.78
CA ARG A 323 -13.14 -1.68 5.16
C ARG A 323 -13.75 -2.68 6.15
N TYR A 324 -15.04 -2.99 6.01
CA TYR A 324 -15.72 -3.98 6.83
C TYR A 324 -15.08 -5.36 6.74
N PHE A 325 -14.94 -5.90 5.53
CA PHE A 325 -14.37 -7.24 5.35
C PHE A 325 -12.89 -7.30 5.72
N MET A 326 -12.14 -6.21 5.52
CA MET A 326 -10.77 -6.08 6.02
C MET A 326 -10.71 -6.22 7.56
N VAL A 327 -11.51 -5.46 8.30
CA VAL A 327 -11.52 -5.52 9.77
C VAL A 327 -12.09 -6.86 10.28
N SER A 328 -13.10 -7.41 9.60
CA SER A 328 -13.67 -8.70 9.95
C SER A 328 -12.67 -9.84 9.77
N GLN A 329 -11.85 -9.82 8.72
CA GLN A 329 -10.75 -10.77 8.55
C GLN A 329 -9.81 -10.77 9.77
N TYR A 330 -9.33 -9.61 10.21
CA TYR A 330 -8.47 -9.52 11.40
C TYR A 330 -9.19 -9.98 12.67
N SER A 331 -10.48 -9.68 12.79
CA SER A 331 -11.29 -10.09 13.94
C SER A 331 -11.45 -11.61 13.99
N TRP A 332 -11.64 -12.27 12.84
CA TRP A 332 -11.69 -13.74 12.76
C TRP A 332 -10.33 -14.40 12.98
N MET A 333 -9.23 -13.76 12.57
CA MET A 333 -7.87 -14.20 12.94
C MET A 333 -7.68 -14.16 14.46
N LEU A 334 -8.18 -13.10 15.12
CA LEU A 334 -8.16 -13.01 16.58
C LEU A 334 -9.03 -14.08 17.26
N CYS A 335 -10.22 -14.34 16.73
CA CYS A 335 -11.09 -15.41 17.20
C CYS A 335 -10.40 -16.79 17.12
N GLU A 336 -9.75 -17.08 16.00
CA GLU A 336 -8.97 -18.30 15.79
C GLU A 336 -7.78 -18.39 16.77
N GLY A 337 -7.04 -17.31 16.95
CA GLY A 337 -5.94 -17.20 17.94
C GLY A 337 -6.39 -17.47 19.37
N CYS A 338 -7.47 -16.83 19.80
CA CYS A 338 -8.05 -17.03 21.11
C CYS A 338 -8.54 -18.48 21.30
N TYR A 339 -9.22 -19.03 20.30
CA TYR A 339 -9.73 -20.40 20.34
C TYR A 339 -8.59 -21.42 20.48
N LEU A 340 -7.55 -21.32 19.65
CA LEU A 340 -6.40 -22.23 19.72
C LEU A 340 -5.64 -22.09 21.04
N HIS A 341 -5.42 -20.85 21.49
CA HIS A 341 -4.75 -20.59 22.77
C HIS A 341 -5.48 -21.28 23.93
N ARG A 342 -6.81 -21.14 24.00
CA ARG A 342 -7.60 -21.77 25.07
C ARG A 342 -7.62 -23.29 24.97
N LEU A 343 -7.69 -23.83 23.76
CA LEU A 343 -7.63 -25.28 23.53
C LEU A 343 -6.31 -25.88 24.04
N VAL A 344 -5.18 -25.20 23.83
CA VAL A 344 -3.84 -25.71 24.16
C VAL A 344 -3.42 -25.39 25.60
N ALA A 345 -3.66 -24.16 26.07
CA ALA A 345 -3.19 -23.64 27.35
C ALA A 345 -4.19 -23.84 28.50
N GLN A 346 -5.49 -23.86 28.19
CA GLN A 346 -6.57 -23.96 29.18
C GLN A 346 -7.47 -25.15 28.86
N ALA A 347 -6.87 -26.31 28.58
CA ALA A 347 -7.58 -27.51 28.13
C ALA A 347 -8.70 -27.98 29.10
N PHE A 348 -8.62 -27.61 30.38
CA PHE A 348 -9.61 -27.92 31.43
C PHE A 348 -10.63 -26.80 31.68
N SER A 349 -10.50 -25.64 31.02
CA SER A 349 -11.47 -24.54 31.13
C SER A 349 -12.68 -24.80 30.22
N GLN A 350 -13.88 -24.43 30.68
CA GLN A 350 -15.08 -24.47 29.86
C GLN A 350 -14.91 -23.58 28.62
N GLN A 351 -15.11 -24.16 27.43
CA GLN A 351 -15.00 -23.41 26.17
C GLN A 351 -16.10 -22.33 26.09
N MET A 352 -15.75 -21.16 25.53
CA MET A 352 -16.76 -20.11 25.34
C MET A 352 -17.78 -20.51 24.29
N ASN A 353 -19.00 -20.01 24.46
CA ASN A 353 -20.06 -20.18 23.49
C ASN A 353 -19.68 -19.54 22.15
N LEU A 354 -19.94 -20.24 21.04
CA LEU A 354 -19.69 -19.79 19.67
C LEU A 354 -20.34 -18.42 19.37
N LYS A 355 -21.45 -18.09 20.04
CA LYS A 355 -22.12 -16.79 19.95
C LYS A 355 -21.20 -15.60 20.26
N VAL A 356 -20.27 -15.74 21.21
CA VAL A 356 -19.33 -14.65 21.53
C VAL A 356 -18.36 -14.41 20.38
N TYR A 357 -17.86 -15.48 19.76
CA TYR A 357 -16.99 -15.38 18.59
C TYR A 357 -17.71 -14.72 17.39
N TYR A 358 -19.01 -14.97 17.21
CA TYR A 358 -19.80 -14.26 16.20
C TYR A 358 -19.94 -12.76 16.49
N GLY A 359 -20.17 -12.39 17.75
CA GLY A 359 -20.21 -10.98 18.16
C GLY A 359 -18.89 -10.25 17.88
N VAL A 360 -17.76 -10.90 18.17
CA VAL A 360 -16.42 -10.33 17.93
C VAL A 360 -16.06 -10.33 16.43
N GLY A 361 -16.25 -11.45 15.74
CA GLY A 361 -15.81 -11.62 14.35
C GLY A 361 -16.64 -10.85 13.30
N TRP A 362 -17.95 -10.71 13.54
CA TRP A 362 -18.87 -10.01 12.62
C TRP A 362 -19.43 -8.72 13.22
N GLY A 363 -19.81 -8.71 14.50
CA GLY A 363 -20.44 -7.55 15.13
C GLY A 363 -19.50 -6.37 15.35
N ALA A 364 -18.32 -6.59 15.95
CA ALA A 364 -17.37 -5.51 16.21
C ALA A 364 -16.92 -4.74 14.94
N PRO A 365 -16.63 -5.41 13.81
CA PRO A 365 -16.37 -4.71 12.54
C PRO A 365 -17.52 -3.82 12.06
N VAL A 366 -18.79 -4.24 12.23
CA VAL A 366 -19.96 -3.40 11.87
C VAL A 366 -19.94 -2.10 12.65
N VAL A 367 -19.74 -2.16 13.97
CA VAL A 367 -19.71 -0.99 14.84
C VAL A 367 -18.61 -0.01 14.41
N LEU A 368 -17.40 -0.52 14.13
CA LEU A 368 -16.28 0.32 13.68
C LEU A 368 -16.56 1.01 12.35
N VAL A 369 -17.17 0.31 11.39
CA VAL A 369 -17.50 0.88 10.07
C VAL A 369 -18.62 1.91 10.15
N ILE A 370 -19.60 1.72 11.03
CA ILE A 370 -20.64 2.74 11.30
C ILE A 370 -20.00 4.01 11.85
N ILE A 371 -19.14 3.89 12.87
CA ILE A 371 -18.43 5.04 13.47
C ILE A 371 -17.61 5.77 12.40
N TYR A 372 -16.83 5.03 11.61
CA TYR A 372 -16.06 5.61 10.50
C TYR A 372 -16.95 6.34 9.49
N SER A 373 -18.05 5.72 9.07
CA SER A 373 -18.96 6.29 8.07
C SER A 373 -19.60 7.60 8.56
N VAL A 374 -20.00 7.66 9.83
CA VAL A 374 -20.54 8.89 10.44
C VAL A 374 -19.46 9.99 10.52
N LEU A 375 -18.23 9.66 10.94
CA LEU A 375 -17.13 10.62 10.99
C LEU A 375 -16.77 11.16 9.61
N ARG A 376 -16.70 10.29 8.59
CA ARG A 376 -16.43 10.69 7.20
C ARG A 376 -17.53 11.56 6.64
N ALA A 377 -18.80 11.19 6.84
CA ALA A 377 -19.95 11.95 6.36
C ALA A 377 -20.05 13.34 7.00
N THR A 378 -19.67 13.49 8.28
CA THR A 378 -19.83 14.76 9.02
C THR A 378 -18.61 15.68 8.93
N LYS A 379 -17.39 15.14 8.84
CA LYS A 379 -16.15 15.93 8.96
C LYS A 379 -15.32 16.01 7.68
N SER A 380 -15.50 15.10 6.73
CA SER A 380 -14.69 15.06 5.50
C SER A 380 -15.42 14.34 4.37
N ASP A 381 -16.61 14.85 4.01
CA ASP A 381 -17.37 14.24 2.94
C ASP A 381 -16.85 14.66 1.57
N VAL A 382 -15.86 13.90 1.10
CA VAL A 382 -15.34 13.99 -0.26
C VAL A 382 -15.98 12.91 -1.11
N ARG A 383 -16.14 13.18 -2.42
CA ARG A 383 -16.79 12.31 -3.43
C ARG A 383 -16.74 10.81 -3.06
N CYS A 384 -15.57 10.18 -3.12
CA CYS A 384 -15.40 8.80 -2.67
C CYS A 384 -14.43 8.72 -1.49
N TRP A 385 -14.72 7.85 -0.52
CA TRP A 385 -13.96 7.74 0.73
C TRP A 385 -12.66 6.91 0.64
N ARG A 386 -12.01 6.88 -0.52
CA ARG A 386 -10.75 6.12 -0.71
C ARG A 386 -9.49 6.87 -0.27
N ASN A 387 -9.56 8.20 -0.13
CA ASN A 387 -8.42 8.97 0.35
C ASN A 387 -8.14 8.67 1.83
N LEU A 388 -6.86 8.49 2.15
CA LEU A 388 -6.40 8.29 3.52
C LEU A 388 -6.61 9.57 4.34
N THR A 389 -7.19 9.43 5.52
CA THR A 389 -7.48 10.53 6.45
C THR A 389 -7.17 10.13 7.87
N VAL A 390 -7.14 11.10 8.78
CA VAL A 390 -7.04 10.84 10.23
C VAL A 390 -8.19 9.97 10.76
N TYR A 391 -9.31 9.87 10.06
CA TYR A 391 -10.44 9.03 10.49
C TYR A 391 -10.21 7.54 10.22
N ASP A 392 -9.25 7.18 9.35
CA ASP A 392 -8.90 5.77 9.10
C ASP A 392 -8.21 5.12 10.31
N TYR A 393 -7.71 5.90 11.28
CA TYR A 393 -7.18 5.40 12.57
C TYR A 393 -8.23 4.64 13.40
N VAL A 394 -9.53 4.85 13.15
CA VAL A 394 -10.62 4.06 13.74
C VAL A 394 -10.46 2.57 13.46
N PHE A 395 -9.85 2.21 12.33
CA PHE A 395 -9.55 0.82 11.98
C PHE A 395 -8.14 0.42 12.39
N THR A 396 -7.15 1.29 12.14
CA THR A 396 -5.73 0.99 12.39
C THR A 396 -5.47 0.61 13.83
N GLY A 397 -6.03 1.34 14.80
CA GLY A 397 -5.84 1.06 16.23
C GLY A 397 -6.32 -0.34 16.64
N PRO A 398 -7.60 -0.69 16.44
CA PRO A 398 -8.13 -2.02 16.74
C PRO A 398 -7.42 -3.16 15.99
N ILE A 399 -7.04 -2.96 14.73
CA ILE A 399 -6.30 -3.96 13.96
C ILE A 399 -4.93 -4.22 14.59
N LEU A 400 -4.16 -3.17 14.88
CA LEU A 400 -2.84 -3.32 15.52
C LEU A 400 -2.94 -3.98 16.90
N ALA A 401 -3.96 -3.63 17.68
CA ALA A 401 -4.23 -4.27 18.97
C ALA A 401 -4.56 -5.77 18.81
N ALA A 402 -5.42 -6.14 17.86
CA ALA A 402 -5.75 -7.53 17.58
C ALA A 402 -4.52 -8.34 17.13
N LEU A 403 -3.68 -7.75 16.26
CA LEU A 403 -2.44 -8.38 15.82
C LEU A 403 -1.42 -8.56 16.97
N ALA A 404 -1.30 -7.58 17.86
CA ALA A 404 -0.43 -7.69 19.04
C ALA A 404 -0.89 -8.82 19.98
N VAL A 405 -2.19 -8.95 20.22
CA VAL A 405 -2.77 -10.05 21.01
C VAL A 405 -2.54 -11.40 20.32
N ASN A 406 -2.66 -11.46 19.00
CA ASN A 406 -2.37 -12.68 18.23
C ASN A 406 -0.90 -13.10 18.30
N ILE A 407 0.05 -12.16 18.29
CA ILE A 407 1.46 -12.47 18.52
C ILE A 407 1.66 -13.07 19.90
N PHE A 408 1.03 -12.49 20.93
CA PHE A 408 1.09 -13.04 22.28
C PHE A 408 0.56 -14.48 22.32
N PHE A 409 -0.62 -14.74 21.75
CA PHE A 409 -1.18 -16.09 21.67
C PHE A 409 -0.28 -17.06 20.92
N MET A 410 0.26 -16.66 19.77
CA MET A 410 1.16 -17.47 18.97
C MET A 410 2.43 -17.84 19.76
N THR A 411 3.12 -16.87 20.36
CA THR A 411 4.33 -17.14 21.14
C THR A 411 4.05 -18.09 22.29
N HIS A 412 2.93 -17.90 23.00
CA HIS A 412 2.55 -18.75 24.12
C HIS A 412 2.19 -20.19 23.68
N VAL A 413 1.41 -20.34 22.59
CA VAL A 413 1.09 -21.65 22.02
C VAL A 413 2.35 -22.37 21.54
N VAL A 414 3.26 -21.66 20.87
CA VAL A 414 4.55 -22.21 20.43
C VAL A 414 5.39 -22.65 21.64
N TYR A 415 5.45 -21.85 22.72
CA TYR A 415 6.13 -22.22 23.95
C TYR A 415 5.59 -23.52 24.54
N ILE A 416 4.27 -23.68 24.65
CA ILE A 416 3.65 -24.92 25.14
C ILE A 416 3.97 -26.10 24.22
N LEU A 417 3.87 -25.90 22.89
CA LEU A 417 4.16 -26.94 21.91
C LEU A 417 5.62 -27.41 21.98
N VAL A 418 6.57 -26.47 22.07
CA VAL A 418 8.00 -26.77 22.22
C VAL A 418 8.27 -27.51 23.53
N THR A 419 7.64 -27.09 24.62
CA THR A 419 7.79 -27.73 25.94
C THR A 419 7.31 -29.19 25.88
N LYS A 420 6.15 -29.44 25.27
CA LYS A 420 5.63 -30.81 25.07
C LYS A 420 6.51 -31.65 24.13
N LEU A 421 7.06 -31.06 23.07
CA LEU A 421 7.94 -31.77 22.15
C LEU A 421 9.30 -32.13 22.78
N ARG A 422 9.84 -31.27 23.65
CA ARG A 422 11.07 -31.59 24.42
C ARG A 422 10.87 -32.72 25.43
N GLN A 423 9.63 -32.96 25.87
CA GLN A 423 9.31 -34.11 26.73
C GLN A 423 9.17 -35.43 25.94
N SER A 424 9.18 -35.39 24.61
CA SER A 424 9.13 -36.59 23.77
C SER A 424 10.55 -37.11 23.47
N ASN A 425 10.76 -38.43 23.55
CA ASN A 425 12.06 -39.13 23.36
C ASN A 425 12.59 -39.11 21.89
N VAL A 426 12.29 -38.07 21.12
CA VAL A 426 12.69 -37.93 19.71
C VAL A 426 13.92 -37.02 19.61
N SER A 427 14.80 -37.23 18.63
CA SER A 427 16.02 -36.42 18.45
C SER A 427 15.73 -34.91 18.32
N ASP A 428 16.59 -34.09 18.92
CA ASP A 428 16.45 -32.62 18.97
C ASP A 428 16.32 -31.99 17.57
N THR A 429 17.04 -32.49 16.57
CA THR A 429 16.98 -32.02 15.18
C THR A 429 15.63 -32.35 14.50
N ALA A 430 15.02 -33.49 14.83
CA ALA A 430 13.69 -33.85 14.33
C ALA A 430 12.59 -33.04 15.03
N ASN A 431 12.74 -32.78 16.32
CA ASN A 431 11.83 -31.91 17.09
C ASN A 431 11.90 -30.45 16.62
N PHE A 432 13.10 -29.92 16.37
CA PHE A 432 13.30 -28.58 15.83
C PHE A 432 12.60 -28.38 14.47
N ARG A 433 12.75 -29.33 13.53
CA ARG A 433 12.06 -29.27 12.24
C ARG A 433 10.53 -29.30 12.36
N LYS A 434 9.99 -30.08 13.32
CA LYS A 434 8.55 -30.10 13.61
C LYS A 434 8.06 -28.75 14.14
N VAL A 435 8.80 -28.15 15.07
CA VAL A 435 8.50 -26.82 15.63
C VAL A 435 8.55 -25.76 14.54
N LEU A 436 9.62 -25.72 13.74
CA LEU A 436 9.77 -24.75 12.66
C LEU A 436 8.62 -24.86 11.65
N ARG A 437 8.25 -26.08 11.25
CA ARG A 437 7.10 -26.32 10.37
C ARG A 437 5.79 -25.82 10.98
N ALA A 438 5.56 -26.08 12.27
CA ALA A 438 4.36 -25.61 12.97
C ALA A 438 4.32 -24.08 13.03
N VAL A 439 5.44 -23.43 13.36
CA VAL A 439 5.56 -21.97 13.42
C VAL A 439 5.31 -21.33 12.05
N LEU A 440 5.92 -21.85 10.98
CA LEU A 440 5.72 -21.36 9.61
C LEU A 440 4.25 -21.46 9.16
N ILE A 441 3.53 -22.47 9.64
CA ILE A 441 2.09 -22.64 9.40
C ILE A 441 1.26 -21.63 10.19
N LEU A 442 1.65 -21.32 11.43
CA LEU A 442 0.91 -20.43 12.32
C LEU A 442 1.04 -18.94 11.95
N ILE A 443 2.17 -18.50 11.37
CA ILE A 443 2.40 -17.11 10.95
C ILE A 443 1.33 -16.55 9.99
N PRO A 444 0.98 -17.22 8.87
CA PRO A 444 -0.08 -16.74 7.98
C PRO A 444 -1.49 -16.86 8.59
N ILE A 445 -1.71 -17.80 9.52
CA ILE A 445 -2.99 -17.99 10.21
C ILE A 445 -3.28 -16.83 11.17
N PHE A 446 -2.28 -16.40 11.94
CA PHE A 446 -2.44 -15.33 12.94
C PHE A 446 -2.27 -13.92 12.39
N GLY A 447 -1.89 -13.78 11.12
CA GLY A 447 -1.71 -12.46 10.50
C GLY A 447 -0.44 -11.73 10.95
N CYS A 448 0.51 -12.40 11.60
CA CYS A 448 1.72 -11.75 12.13
C CYS A 448 2.57 -11.08 11.04
N HIS A 449 2.48 -11.57 9.80
CA HIS A 449 3.16 -11.00 8.64
C HIS A 449 2.72 -9.56 8.31
N PHE A 450 1.50 -9.14 8.67
CA PHE A 450 1.02 -7.78 8.45
C PHE A 450 1.79 -6.73 9.29
N ILE A 451 2.32 -7.11 10.46
CA ILE A 451 3.18 -6.22 11.27
C ILE A 451 4.51 -6.02 10.55
N LEU A 452 5.09 -7.09 10.01
CA LEU A 452 6.36 -7.03 9.29
C LEU A 452 6.26 -6.15 8.04
N THR A 453 5.16 -6.20 7.29
CA THR A 453 4.97 -5.34 6.11
C THR A 453 4.70 -3.87 6.49
N THR A 454 4.03 -3.63 7.62
CA THR A 454 3.67 -2.27 8.07
C THR A 454 4.89 -1.48 8.57
N PHE A 455 5.75 -2.07 9.40
CA PHE A 455 6.83 -1.33 10.09
C PHE A 455 8.16 -1.26 9.32
N VAL A 456 8.31 -1.98 8.20
CA VAL A 456 9.51 -1.88 7.36
C VAL A 456 9.44 -0.62 6.50
N SER A 457 10.33 0.34 6.79
CA SER A 457 10.52 1.54 5.98
C SER A 457 11.53 1.27 4.86
N PRO A 458 11.24 1.62 3.60
CA PRO A 458 12.16 1.42 2.49
C PRO A 458 13.37 2.38 2.58
N ALA A 459 14.56 1.91 2.22
CA ALA A 459 15.79 2.73 2.16
C ALA A 459 15.86 3.64 0.92
N SER A 460 15.19 3.24 -0.16
CA SER A 460 15.25 3.90 -1.46
C SER A 460 13.94 3.71 -2.23
N CYS A 461 13.75 4.47 -3.29
CA CYS A 461 12.56 4.34 -4.15
C CYS A 461 12.48 2.98 -4.85
N SER A 462 13.61 2.37 -5.23
CA SER A 462 13.62 1.00 -5.77
C SER A 462 13.24 -0.02 -4.70
N ALA A 463 13.74 0.13 -3.49
CA ALA A 463 13.36 -0.71 -2.35
C ALA A 463 11.88 -0.57 -1.99
N TYR A 464 11.29 0.61 -2.17
CA TYR A 464 9.84 0.82 -2.00
C TYR A 464 9.01 0.01 -2.99
N LEU A 465 9.40 -0.03 -4.27
CA LEU A 465 8.71 -0.84 -5.26
C LEU A 465 8.84 -2.34 -4.93
N SER A 466 10.03 -2.81 -4.58
CA SER A 466 10.25 -4.19 -4.14
C SER A 466 9.44 -4.54 -2.88
N LYS A 467 9.36 -3.61 -1.91
CA LYS A 467 8.53 -3.76 -0.72
C LYS A 467 7.07 -3.96 -1.11
N GLN A 468 6.54 -3.15 -2.03
CA GLN A 468 5.14 -3.25 -2.47
C GLN A 468 4.84 -4.63 -3.08
N TYR A 469 5.70 -5.14 -3.97
CA TYR A 469 5.54 -6.50 -4.49
C TYR A 469 5.59 -7.55 -3.38
N ALA A 470 6.55 -7.45 -2.45
CA ALA A 470 6.67 -8.39 -1.35
C ALA A 470 5.44 -8.38 -0.43
N GLU A 471 4.93 -7.19 -0.11
CA GLU A 471 3.71 -7.01 0.68
C GLU A 471 2.51 -7.66 0.00
N TRP A 472 2.28 -7.38 -1.28
CA TRP A 472 1.18 -8.00 -2.03
C TRP A 472 1.36 -9.50 -2.21
N THR A 473 2.58 -10.02 -2.31
CA THR A 473 2.85 -11.47 -2.30
C THR A 473 2.39 -12.11 -1.00
N ILE A 474 2.82 -11.54 0.13
CA ILE A 474 2.52 -12.09 1.45
C ILE A 474 1.03 -11.99 1.75
N VAL A 475 0.44 -10.81 1.55
CA VAL A 475 -0.98 -10.54 1.84
C VAL A 475 -1.89 -11.25 0.84
N GLY A 476 -1.57 -11.18 -0.45
CA GLY A 476 -2.37 -11.76 -1.53
C GLY A 476 -2.46 -13.28 -1.45
N LEU A 477 -1.37 -13.96 -1.07
CA LEU A 477 -1.34 -15.42 -0.94
C LEU A 477 -1.87 -15.96 0.39
N GLN A 478 -2.21 -15.09 1.35
CA GLN A 478 -2.62 -15.49 2.68
C GLN A 478 -3.82 -16.47 2.66
N GLY A 479 -4.84 -16.20 1.84
CA GLY A 479 -5.99 -17.11 1.72
C GLY A 479 -5.67 -18.43 1.01
N LEU A 480 -4.70 -18.45 0.09
CA LEU A 480 -4.16 -19.70 -0.48
C LEU A 480 -3.50 -20.57 0.60
N PHE A 481 -2.65 -19.98 1.43
CA PHE A 481 -2.02 -20.74 2.53
C PHE A 481 -3.06 -21.24 3.53
N VAL A 482 -4.04 -20.41 3.89
CA VAL A 482 -5.14 -20.79 4.79
C VAL A 482 -5.94 -21.97 4.21
N SER A 483 -6.30 -21.94 2.92
CA SER A 483 -7.05 -23.04 2.28
C SER A 483 -6.23 -24.33 2.19
N LEU A 484 -4.94 -24.23 1.87
CA LEU A 484 -4.01 -25.34 1.87
C LEU A 484 -3.90 -26.00 3.26
N ILE A 485 -3.72 -25.20 4.31
CA ILE A 485 -3.52 -25.73 5.67
C ILE A 485 -4.81 -26.32 6.24
N PHE A 486 -5.92 -25.58 6.19
CA PHE A 486 -7.15 -26.00 6.89
C PHE A 486 -7.93 -27.05 6.11
N CYS A 487 -7.87 -27.04 4.78
CA CYS A 487 -8.66 -27.94 3.94
C CYS A 487 -7.78 -28.95 3.20
N TYR A 488 -6.94 -28.51 2.26
CA TYR A 488 -6.33 -29.42 1.29
C TYR A 488 -5.28 -30.35 1.87
N PHE A 489 -4.50 -29.90 2.86
CA PHE A 489 -3.48 -30.70 3.56
C PHE A 489 -3.97 -31.24 4.91
N ASN A 490 -5.24 -31.05 5.22
CA ASN A 490 -5.82 -31.57 6.44
C ASN A 490 -6.17 -33.06 6.27
N GLY A 491 -5.46 -33.93 7.02
CA GLY A 491 -5.64 -35.38 6.93
C GLY A 491 -7.05 -35.87 7.24
N GLU A 492 -7.80 -35.16 8.10
CA GLU A 492 -9.19 -35.48 8.41
C GLU A 492 -10.08 -35.27 7.17
N VAL A 493 -9.90 -34.12 6.50
CA VAL A 493 -10.64 -33.77 5.28
C VAL A 493 -10.25 -34.70 4.13
N GLN A 494 -8.95 -34.93 3.92
CA GLN A 494 -8.45 -35.88 2.91
C GLN A 494 -9.02 -37.28 3.13
N GLY A 495 -9.07 -37.75 4.38
CA GLY A 495 -9.64 -39.04 4.75
C GLY A 495 -11.13 -39.15 4.41
N LEU A 496 -11.92 -38.10 4.71
CA LEU A 496 -13.34 -38.06 4.38
C LEU A 496 -13.59 -38.04 2.87
N VAL A 497 -12.88 -37.18 2.13
CA VAL A 497 -12.97 -37.09 0.68
C VAL A 497 -12.58 -38.41 0.02
N ARG A 498 -11.48 -39.04 0.47
CA ARG A 498 -11.05 -40.35 -0.02
C ARG A 498 -12.11 -41.43 0.23
N ARG A 499 -12.73 -41.46 1.42
CA ARG A 499 -13.81 -42.42 1.73
C ARG A 499 -15.04 -42.20 0.86
N SER A 500 -15.44 -40.95 0.62
CA SER A 500 -16.54 -40.62 -0.29
C SER A 500 -16.23 -41.04 -1.73
N TYR A 501 -15.00 -40.80 -2.19
CA TYR A 501 -14.56 -41.21 -3.52
C TYR A 501 -14.59 -42.73 -3.70
N VAL A 502 -14.08 -43.49 -2.72
CA VAL A 502 -14.12 -44.96 -2.75
C VAL A 502 -15.55 -45.47 -2.77
N ARG A 503 -16.46 -44.92 -1.94
CA ARG A 503 -17.88 -45.30 -1.96
C ARG A 503 -18.52 -45.05 -3.32
N TYR A 504 -18.32 -43.86 -3.89
CA TYR A 504 -18.83 -43.52 -5.21
C TYR A 504 -18.26 -44.44 -6.32
N SER A 505 -16.97 -44.77 -6.26
CA SER A 505 -16.33 -45.70 -7.19
C SER A 505 -16.94 -47.11 -7.10
N ASN A 506 -17.19 -47.59 -5.88
CA ASN A 506 -17.81 -48.89 -5.65
C ASN A 506 -19.25 -48.94 -6.17
N ASP A 507 -20.06 -47.91 -5.89
CA ASP A 507 -21.44 -47.81 -6.39
C ASP A 507 -21.50 -47.77 -7.92
N LYS A 508 -20.56 -47.04 -8.56
CA LYS A 508 -20.43 -47.01 -10.02
C LYS A 508 -20.01 -48.37 -10.60
N SER A 509 -19.15 -49.11 -9.90
CA SER A 509 -18.72 -50.45 -10.31
C SER A 509 -19.86 -51.48 -10.21
N LEU A 510 -20.70 -51.38 -9.18
CA LEU A 510 -21.89 -52.20 -8.99
C LEU A 510 -22.94 -51.88 -10.07
N SER A 511 -23.17 -50.60 -10.35
CA SER A 511 -24.06 -50.15 -11.43
C SER A 511 -23.60 -50.64 -12.81
N ARG A 512 -22.29 -50.75 -13.07
CA ARG A 512 -21.75 -51.35 -14.31
C ARG A 512 -21.95 -52.87 -14.38
N ARG A 513 -21.85 -53.60 -13.26
CA ARG A 513 -22.08 -55.06 -13.22
C ARG A 513 -23.55 -55.45 -13.41
N HIS A 514 -24.48 -54.52 -13.15
CA HIS A 514 -25.93 -54.75 -13.30
C HIS A 514 -26.48 -54.38 -14.67
N ARG A 515 -25.65 -54.11 -15.70
CA ARG A 515 -26.12 -54.12 -17.09
C ARG A 515 -26.40 -55.59 -17.49
N PRO A 516 -27.64 -55.96 -17.86
CA PRO A 516 -27.95 -57.32 -18.27
C PRO A 516 -27.11 -57.69 -19.50
N SER A 517 -26.42 -58.83 -19.45
CA SER A 517 -25.97 -59.54 -20.65
C SER A 517 -27.22 -59.88 -21.46
N VAL A 518 -27.31 -59.41 -22.70
CA VAL A 518 -28.37 -59.81 -23.64
C VAL A 518 -28.32 -61.34 -23.78
N PRO A 519 -29.40 -62.09 -23.47
CA PRO A 519 -29.42 -63.52 -23.75
C PRO A 519 -29.44 -63.74 -25.26
N LEU A 520 -28.49 -64.50 -25.79
CA LEU A 520 -28.54 -64.98 -27.17
C LEU A 520 -29.76 -65.91 -27.30
N THR A 521 -30.77 -65.48 -28.06
CA THR A 521 -31.99 -66.26 -28.26
C THR A 521 -31.73 -67.29 -29.36
N THR A 522 -31.64 -68.57 -28.99
CA THR A 522 -31.59 -69.69 -29.95
C THR A 522 -33.00 -69.96 -30.45
N THR A 523 -33.32 -69.53 -31.66
CA THR A 523 -34.62 -69.77 -32.30
C THR A 523 -34.73 -71.24 -32.73
N THR A 524 -35.62 -72.01 -32.11
CA THR A 524 -36.03 -73.34 -32.57
C THR A 524 -37.31 -73.18 -33.40
N THR A 525 -37.20 -73.40 -34.71
CA THR A 525 -38.32 -73.39 -35.67
C THR A 525 -39.10 -74.70 -35.54
N THR A 526 -40.39 -74.63 -35.19
CA THR A 526 -41.33 -75.75 -35.32
C THR A 526 -42.35 -75.41 -36.40
N THR A 527 -42.24 -76.08 -37.54
CA THR A 527 -43.17 -76.02 -38.66
C THR A 527 -44.28 -77.05 -38.45
N THR A 528 -45.50 -76.59 -38.17
CA THR A 528 -46.71 -77.41 -38.29
C THR A 528 -47.39 -77.12 -39.62
N ALA A 529 -47.43 -78.14 -40.49
CA ALA A 529 -48.25 -78.16 -41.68
C ALA A 529 -49.35 -79.22 -41.48
N THR A 530 -50.61 -78.80 -41.55
CA THR A 530 -51.71 -79.70 -41.89
C THR A 530 -52.77 -78.94 -42.67
N THR A 531 -52.98 -79.44 -43.87
CA THR A 531 -53.81 -78.95 -44.97
C THR A 531 -55.24 -79.48 -44.83
N ALA A 532 -56.14 -78.88 -45.61
CA ALA A 532 -57.59 -79.03 -45.62
C ALA A 532 -58.15 -80.40 -46.09
N MET A 533 -59.44 -80.56 -45.74
CA MET A 533 -60.48 -81.53 -46.15
C MET A 533 -60.44 -82.94 -45.55
#